data_AF-A0A838N3F0-F1
#
_entry.id   AF-A0A838N3F0-F1
#
_cell.length_a   1.000
_cell.length_b   1.000
_cell.length_c   1.000
_cell.angle_alpha   90.00
_cell.angle_beta   90.00
_cell.angle_gamma   90.00
#
_symmetry.space_group_name_H-M   'P 1'
#
loop_
_entity.id
_entity.type
_entity.pdbx_description
1 polymer ?
#
loop_
_entity_poly.entity_id
_entity_poly.type
_entity_poly.pdbx_seq_one_letter_code
_entity_poly.pdbx_strand_id
1 'polypeptide(L)'
;MRAADASVRVPAAPGVHAWYHQNQPVYVGMSTNLNQRLVETHLSTRASMYFSAFRRNVAERLGFGAPRDIKSKVRVLSAKELDAVTEWIRDCQFSWIECASAEEAKVLEASLKREYKPPLTKR
;
A
#
# COMPACT_ATOMS: atom_id res chain seq x y z
N MET A 1 10.50 -17.52 1.89
CA MET A 1 9.37 -16.77 1.31
C MET A 1 9.79 -16.38 -0.10
N ARG A 2 9.13 -16.90 -1.15
CA ARG A 2 9.56 -16.70 -2.55
C ARG A 2 9.19 -15.28 -3.00
N ALA A 3 10.13 -14.60 -3.65
CA ALA A 3 9.90 -13.38 -4.40
C ALA A 3 8.76 -13.60 -5.41
N ALA A 4 7.92 -12.58 -5.61
CA ALA A 4 6.87 -12.64 -6.61
C ALA A 4 7.49 -12.95 -7.98
N ASP A 5 7.21 -14.15 -8.48
CA ASP A 5 7.54 -14.60 -9.83
C ASP A 5 6.83 -13.67 -10.83
N ALA A 6 7.52 -13.29 -11.90
CA ALA A 6 7.00 -12.37 -12.92
C ALA A 6 5.75 -12.90 -13.66
N SER A 7 5.32 -14.12 -13.34
CA SER A 7 4.13 -14.82 -13.83
C SER A 7 2.85 -14.53 -13.02
N VAL A 8 2.94 -13.90 -11.84
CA VAL A 8 1.76 -13.76 -10.96
C VAL A 8 0.92 -12.54 -11.35
N ARG A 9 -0.19 -12.78 -12.05
CA ARG A 9 -1.18 -11.76 -12.38
C ARG A 9 -2.08 -11.45 -11.18
N VAL A 10 -2.02 -10.21 -10.68
CA VAL A 10 -2.94 -9.74 -9.63
C VAL A 10 -4.38 -9.69 -10.18
N PRO A 11 -5.37 -10.33 -9.54
CA PRO A 11 -6.74 -10.38 -10.02
C PRO A 11 -7.45 -9.02 -9.90
N ALA A 12 -8.41 -8.78 -10.78
CA ALA A 12 -9.31 -7.62 -10.70
C ALA A 12 -10.53 -7.95 -9.83
N ALA A 13 -10.29 -8.39 -8.60
CA ALA A 13 -11.32 -8.87 -7.66
C ALA A 13 -11.19 -8.19 -6.29
N PRO A 14 -12.22 -8.26 -5.43
CA PRO A 14 -12.12 -7.87 -4.05
C PRO A 14 -11.08 -8.70 -3.30
N GLY A 15 -10.47 -8.11 -2.27
CA GLY A 15 -9.54 -8.85 -1.43
C GLY A 15 -8.74 -7.98 -0.49
N VAL A 16 -7.84 -8.64 0.24
CA VAL A 16 -6.90 -8.00 1.17
C VAL A 16 -5.49 -8.17 0.65
N HIS A 17 -4.67 -7.16 0.86
CA HIS A 17 -3.27 -7.20 0.50
C HIS A 17 -2.38 -6.78 1.67
N ALA A 18 -1.19 -7.39 1.72
CA ALA A 18 -0.16 -7.10 2.71
C ALA A 18 1.14 -6.74 1.98
N TRP A 19 1.82 -5.73 2.51
CA TRP A 19 3.12 -5.26 2.03
C TRP A 19 4.16 -5.50 3.10
N TYR A 20 5.36 -5.86 2.66
CA TYR A 20 6.49 -6.24 3.49
C TYR A 20 7.73 -5.50 3.03
N HIS A 21 8.44 -4.87 3.96
CA HIS A 21 9.74 -4.26 3.70
C HIS A 21 10.76 -5.01 4.56
N GLN A 22 11.82 -5.54 3.95
CA GLN A 22 12.81 -6.37 4.65
C GLN A 22 12.19 -7.53 5.45
N ASN A 23 11.23 -8.24 4.83
CA ASN A 23 10.45 -9.34 5.41
C ASN A 23 9.59 -8.98 6.65
N GLN A 24 9.41 -7.69 6.96
CA GLN A 24 8.53 -7.25 8.04
C GLN A 24 7.22 -6.70 7.47
N PRO A 25 6.04 -7.08 8.00
CA PRO A 25 4.77 -6.54 7.53
C PRO A 25 4.71 -5.04 7.85
N VAL A 26 4.58 -4.21 6.83
CA VAL A 26 4.56 -2.75 6.96
C VAL A 26 3.19 -2.15 6.75
N TYR A 27 2.37 -2.76 5.89
CA TYR A 27 1.05 -2.24 5.54
C TYR A 27 0.10 -3.37 5.15
N VAL A 28 -1.14 -3.28 5.62
CA VAL A 28 -2.29 -4.08 5.19
C VAL A 28 -3.41 -3.14 4.76
N GLY A 29 -4.07 -3.49 3.66
CA GLY A 29 -5.22 -2.77 3.12
C GLY A 29 -6.20 -3.70 2.40
N MET A 30 -7.48 -3.34 2.37
CA MET A 30 -8.47 -3.98 1.51
C MET A 30 -8.71 -3.21 0.22
N SER A 31 -9.22 -3.91 -0.79
CA SER A 31 -9.72 -3.28 -2.02
C SER A 31 -10.88 -4.08 -2.62
N THR A 32 -11.72 -3.40 -3.38
CA THR A 32 -12.70 -4.02 -4.28
C THR A 32 -12.08 -4.45 -5.61
N ASN A 33 -10.85 -3.99 -5.92
CA ASN A 33 -10.09 -4.37 -7.10
C ASN A 33 -8.59 -4.39 -6.77
N LEU A 34 -8.08 -5.59 -6.47
CA LEU A 34 -6.68 -5.81 -6.09
C LEU A 34 -5.69 -5.31 -7.14
N ASN A 35 -5.93 -5.57 -8.43
CA ASN A 35 -5.05 -5.13 -9.52
C ASN A 35 -4.90 -3.60 -9.56
N GLN A 36 -6.03 -2.89 -9.58
CA GLN A 36 -6.05 -1.43 -9.59
C GLN A 36 -5.37 -0.84 -8.35
N ARG A 37 -5.58 -1.45 -7.18
CA ARG A 37 -5.00 -0.97 -5.92
C ARG A 37 -3.49 -1.21 -5.84
N LEU A 38 -3.05 -2.44 -6.10
CA LEU A 38 -1.65 -2.83 -5.95
C LEU A 38 -0.78 -2.25 -7.06
N VAL A 39 -1.20 -2.43 -8.31
CA VAL A 39 -0.38 -2.10 -9.49
C VAL A 39 -0.56 -0.65 -9.89
N GLU A 40 -1.80 -0.22 -10.15
CA GLU A 40 -2.02 1.13 -10.71
C GLU A 40 -1.89 2.25 -9.67
N THR A 41 -2.14 1.94 -8.39
CA THR A 41 -2.19 2.95 -7.31
C THR A 41 -0.95 2.94 -6.42
N HIS A 42 -0.55 1.80 -5.86
CA HIS A 42 0.59 1.73 -4.94
C HIS A 42 1.93 1.77 -5.67
N LEU A 43 2.09 1.02 -6.76
CA LEU A 43 3.29 1.05 -7.61
C LEU A 43 3.32 2.22 -8.61
N SER A 44 2.32 3.11 -8.55
CA SER A 44 2.22 4.27 -9.42
C SER A 44 3.41 5.22 -9.24
N THR A 45 4.01 5.64 -10.35
CA THR A 45 5.02 6.71 -10.41
C THR A 45 4.39 8.10 -10.53
N ARG A 46 3.05 8.20 -10.55
CA ARG A 46 2.34 9.49 -10.67
C ARG A 46 2.67 10.38 -9.48
N ALA A 47 2.87 11.68 -9.73
CA ALA A 47 3.19 12.66 -8.69
C ALA A 47 2.10 12.81 -7.61
N SER A 48 0.82 12.62 -7.99
CA SER A 48 -0.27 12.67 -7.01
C SER A 48 -0.30 11.42 -6.13
N MET A 49 -0.27 11.63 -4.82
CA MET A 49 -0.47 10.59 -3.81
C MET A 49 -1.89 10.58 -3.22
N TYR A 50 -2.82 11.35 -3.76
CA TYR A 50 -4.17 11.54 -3.18
C TYR A 50 -4.94 10.22 -2.97
N PHE A 51 -4.82 9.27 -3.89
CA PHE A 51 -5.56 8.00 -3.85
C PHE A 51 -4.87 6.88 -3.08
N SER A 52 -3.66 7.12 -2.55
CA SER A 52 -2.82 6.08 -1.95
C SER A 52 -2.41 6.44 -0.53
N ALA A 53 -3.17 5.95 0.46
CA ALA A 53 -2.82 6.13 1.87
C ALA A 53 -1.44 5.53 2.18
N PHE A 54 -1.14 4.37 1.60
CA PHE A 54 0.16 3.73 1.74
C PHE A 54 1.31 4.65 1.28
N ARG A 55 1.27 5.22 0.07
CA ARG A 55 2.31 6.14 -0.42
C ARG A 55 2.51 7.34 0.51
N ARG A 56 1.43 7.90 1.05
CA ARG A 56 1.51 9.01 2.02
C ARG A 56 2.11 8.58 3.36
N ASN A 57 1.80 7.37 3.84
CA ASN A 57 2.37 6.85 5.09
C ASN A 57 3.85 6.48 4.92
N VAL A 58 4.26 6.06 3.72
CA VAL A 58 5.68 5.91 3.37
C VAL A 58 6.38 7.26 3.34
N ALA A 59 5.77 8.29 2.73
CA ALA A 59 6.32 9.65 2.76
C ALA A 59 6.49 10.17 4.21
N GLU A 60 5.53 9.90 5.10
CA GLU A 60 5.66 10.21 6.54
C GLU A 60 6.84 9.46 7.17
N ARG A 61 6.96 8.16 6.92
CA ARG A 61 8.08 7.33 7.42
C ARG A 61 9.44 7.87 6.99
N LEU A 62 9.54 8.40 5.78
CA LEU A 62 10.77 8.99 5.24
C LEU A 62 11.00 10.44 5.72
N GLY A 63 10.08 11.00 6.50
CA GLY A 63 10.20 12.36 7.06
C GLY A 63 9.76 13.48 6.12
N PHE A 64 9.04 13.18 5.03
CA PHE A 64 8.69 14.18 4.02
C PHE A 64 7.42 15.00 4.35
N GLY A 65 6.59 14.51 5.27
CA GLY A 65 5.43 15.24 5.78
C GLY A 65 4.32 14.33 6.30
N ALA A 66 3.37 14.91 7.04
CA ALA A 66 2.23 14.17 7.57
C ALA A 66 1.27 13.75 6.43
N PRO A 67 0.65 12.56 6.50
CA PRO A 67 -0.23 12.05 5.44
C PRO A 67 -1.44 12.95 5.18
N ARG A 68 -1.93 13.65 6.21
CA ARG A 68 -3.05 14.59 6.09
C ARG A 68 -2.65 15.80 5.24
N ASP A 69 -1.50 16.39 5.50
CA ASP A 69 -1.02 17.59 4.81
C ASP A 69 -0.67 17.31 3.35
N ILE A 70 -0.14 16.11 3.10
CA ILE A 70 0.10 15.60 1.75
C ILE A 70 -1.22 15.39 1.01
N LYS A 71 -2.25 14.84 1.67
CA LYS A 71 -3.58 14.62 1.05
C LYS A 71 -4.28 15.95 0.74
N SER A 72 -4.19 16.94 1.63
CA SER A 72 -4.79 18.27 1.46
C SER A 72 -3.96 19.21 0.58
N LYS A 73 -2.79 18.79 0.11
CA LYS A 73 -1.83 19.58 -0.69
C LYS A 73 -1.23 20.79 0.05
N VAL A 74 -1.38 20.87 1.37
CA VAL A 74 -0.61 21.84 2.19
C VAL A 74 0.88 21.54 2.07
N ARG A 75 1.24 20.26 1.94
CA ARG A 75 2.59 19.80 1.64
C ARG A 75 2.61 19.08 0.29
N VAL A 76 3.32 19.65 -0.68
CA VAL A 76 3.57 19.03 -1.98
C VAL A 76 5.00 18.49 -1.99
N LEU A 77 5.18 17.18 -2.25
CA LEU A 77 6.51 16.57 -2.35
C LEU A 77 7.23 17.03 -3.62
N SER A 78 8.54 17.22 -3.50
CA SER A 78 9.43 17.43 -4.64
C SER A 78 9.60 16.15 -5.45
N ALA A 79 10.14 16.25 -6.68
CA ALA A 79 10.43 15.09 -7.51
C ALA A 79 11.33 14.06 -6.80
N LYS A 80 12.41 14.52 -6.14
CA LYS A 80 13.33 13.65 -5.39
C LYS A 80 12.64 12.90 -4.25
N GLU A 81 11.71 13.54 -3.55
CA GLU A 81 10.96 12.90 -2.47
C GLU A 81 9.95 11.87 -3.00
N LEU A 82 9.32 12.16 -4.14
CA LEU A 82 8.44 11.22 -4.82
C LEU A 82 9.21 10.00 -5.34
N ASP A 83 10.42 10.20 -5.85
CA ASP A 83 11.31 9.12 -6.30
C ASP A 83 11.68 8.23 -5.12
N ALA A 84 12.11 8.81 -3.99
CA ALA A 84 12.43 8.06 -2.78
C ALA A 84 11.23 7.24 -2.23
N VAL A 85 10.01 7.80 -2.26
CA VAL A 85 8.80 7.05 -1.90
C VAL A 85 8.56 5.88 -2.86
N THR A 86 8.77 6.10 -4.16
CA THR A 86 8.54 5.09 -5.20
C THR A 86 9.55 3.96 -5.08
N GLU A 87 10.83 4.27 -4.87
CA GLU A 87 11.90 3.30 -4.66
C GLU A 87 11.64 2.45 -3.42
N TRP A 88 11.26 3.07 -2.29
CA TRP A 88 10.95 2.35 -1.06
C TRP A 88 9.80 1.33 -1.25
N ILE A 89 8.76 1.70 -2.00
CA ILE A 89 7.63 0.80 -2.28
C ILE A 89 8.05 -0.32 -3.24
N ARG A 90 8.93 -0.04 -4.21
CA ARG A 90 9.45 -1.05 -5.14
C ARG A 90 10.35 -2.08 -4.46
N ASP A 91 11.03 -1.69 -3.38
CA ASP A 91 11.80 -2.63 -2.55
C ASP A 91 10.90 -3.51 -1.68
N CYS A 92 9.61 -3.17 -1.55
CA CYS A 92 8.68 -4.00 -0.81
C CYS A 92 8.25 -5.25 -1.61
N GLN A 93 8.09 -6.35 -0.88
CA GLN A 93 7.32 -7.50 -1.34
C GLN A 93 5.84 -7.29 -0.99
N PHE A 94 4.93 -7.88 -1.76
CA PHE A 94 3.51 -7.87 -1.41
C PHE A 94 2.84 -9.21 -1.73
N SER A 95 1.78 -9.50 -0.99
CA SER A 95 0.91 -10.65 -1.18
C SER A 95 -0.55 -10.21 -1.10
N TRP A 96 -1.46 -11.03 -1.62
CA TRP A 96 -2.89 -10.79 -1.54
C TRP A 96 -3.66 -12.08 -1.31
N ILE A 97 -4.87 -11.90 -0.78
CA ILE A 97 -5.91 -12.93 -0.65
C ILE A 97 -7.13 -12.36 -1.35
N GLU A 98 -7.61 -13.05 -2.38
CA GLU A 98 -8.89 -12.75 -3.02
C GLU A 98 -10.04 -13.10 -2.08
N CYS A 99 -11.07 -12.27 -2.08
CA CYS A 99 -12.30 -12.49 -1.31
C CYS A 99 -13.50 -12.49 -2.26
N ALA A 100 -14.55 -13.21 -1.89
CA ALA A 100 -15.79 -13.27 -2.65
C ALA A 100 -16.52 -11.92 -2.66
N SER A 101 -16.31 -11.08 -1.64
CA SER A 101 -16.93 -9.76 -1.55
C SER A 101 -16.06 -8.71 -0.86
N ALA A 102 -16.49 -7.45 -0.97
CA ALA A 102 -15.87 -6.32 -0.28
C ALA A 102 -16.07 -6.41 1.25
N GLU A 103 -17.21 -6.94 1.70
CA GLU A 103 -17.53 -7.15 3.10
C GLU A 103 -16.60 -8.19 3.73
N GLU A 104 -16.36 -9.30 3.03
CA GLU A 104 -15.40 -10.32 3.46
C GLU A 104 -13.99 -9.76 3.53
N ALA A 105 -13.55 -9.02 2.50
CA ALA A 105 -12.26 -8.35 2.49
C ALA A 105 -12.10 -7.39 3.68
N LYS A 106 -13.16 -6.64 4.03
CA LYS A 106 -13.16 -5.73 5.18
C LYS A 106 -13.00 -6.48 6.51
N VAL A 107 -13.70 -7.60 6.70
CA VAL A 107 -13.59 -8.43 7.91
C VAL A 107 -12.19 -9.02 8.04
N LEU A 108 -11.66 -9.56 6.94
CA LEU A 108 -10.32 -10.14 6.90
C LEU A 108 -9.24 -9.07 7.18
N GLU A 109 -9.35 -7.90 6.57
CA GLU A 109 -8.43 -6.78 6.81
C GLU A 109 -8.43 -6.37 8.28
N ALA A 110 -9.60 -6.28 8.92
CA ALA A 110 -9.71 -5.96 10.34
C ALA A 110 -9.02 -7.02 11.22
N SER A 111 -9.14 -8.31 10.86
CA SER A 111 -8.44 -9.39 11.56
C SER A 111 -6.92 -9.26 11.44
N LEU A 112 -6.42 -9.08 10.20
CA LEU A 112 -4.99 -8.94 9.93
C LEU A 112 -4.39 -7.69 10.58
N LYS A 113 -5.12 -6.56 10.59
CA LYS A 113 -4.70 -5.35 11.32
C LYS A 113 -4.51 -5.60 12.82
N ARG A 114 -5.39 -6.39 13.43
CA ARG A 114 -5.33 -6.73 14.87
C ARG A 114 -4.18 -7.69 15.18
N GLU A 115 -3.97 -8.68 14.31
CA GLU A 115 -2.94 -9.71 14.47
C GLU A 115 -1.53 -9.14 14.22
N TYR A 116 -1.31 -8.52 13.07
CA TYR A 116 0.03 -8.12 12.63
C TYR A 116 0.43 -6.70 13.03
N LYS A 117 -0.53 -5.84 13.40
CA LYS A 117 -0.33 -4.43 13.76
C LYS A 117 0.71 -3.70 12.88
N PRO A 118 0.56 -3.72 11.54
CA PRO A 118 1.56 -3.17 10.65
C PRO A 118 1.76 -1.65 10.88
N PRO A 119 3.00 -1.16 11.01
CA PRO A 119 3.31 0.19 11.48
C PRO A 119 2.81 1.31 10.56
N LEU A 120 2.60 1.04 9.27
CA LEU A 120 2.10 2.03 8.31
C LEU A 120 0.60 1.91 8.06
N THR A 121 -0.09 0.94 8.66
CA THR A 121 -1.54 0.89 8.62
C THR A 121 -2.11 1.69 9.77
N LYS A 122 -2.63 2.88 9.46
CA LYS A 122 -3.30 3.74 10.44
C LYS A 122 -4.72 3.19 10.70
N ARG A 123 -5.18 3.37 11.94
CA ARG A 123 -6.52 2.96 12.39
C ARG A 123 -7.62 3.73 11.68
#